data_AF-A0A929IFA8-F1
#
_entry.id   AF-A0A929IFA8-F1
#
_cell.length_a   1.000
_cell.length_b   1.000
_cell.length_c   1.000
_cell.angle_alpha   90.00
_cell.angle_beta   90.00
_cell.angle_gamma   90.00
#
_symmetry.space_group_name_H-M   'P 1'
#
loop_
_entity.id
_entity.type
_entity.pdbx_description
1 polymer ?
#
loop_
_entity_poly.entity_id
_entity_poly.type
_entity_poly.pdbx_seq_one_letter_code
_entity_poly.pdbx_strand_id
1 'polypeptide(L)'
;MTDRPLVITPVYFPFTYISNRLLRELAPCWKEVAVYQPSEIMIPSSFQPWIDQGLLKLRIPLKDAADTEKLRHELRSCQAWGEMHGGIDVEYLKAAGMASPYVNEMHSGVVTDIKKYAGAYRSPSGEDAEKNLFSARLFLHLAQDYDQKSDEMKMDIRQFERNQHLLEEALHPSSDQDTLPDGLTGVDLSVMQQGEKPDVFMMQRIRAWNHLYARDGSD
;
A
#
# COMPACT_ATOMS: atom_id res chain seq x y z
N MET A 1 -11.34 -17.67 -39.46
CA MET A 1 -10.30 -17.38 -38.45
C MET A 1 -10.75 -16.15 -37.69
N THR A 2 -11.34 -16.34 -36.51
CA THR A 2 -11.78 -15.24 -35.65
C THR A 2 -10.57 -14.74 -34.88
N ASP A 3 -10.05 -13.60 -35.31
CA ASP A 3 -9.03 -12.83 -34.60
C ASP A 3 -9.63 -12.42 -33.25
N ARG A 4 -9.23 -13.10 -32.17
CA ARG A 4 -9.64 -12.68 -30.83
C ARG A 4 -8.93 -11.36 -30.55
N PRO A 5 -9.65 -10.27 -30.23
CA PRO A 5 -8.99 -9.02 -29.88
C PRO A 5 -8.07 -9.27 -28.68
N LEU A 6 -6.84 -8.78 -28.77
CA LEU A 6 -5.87 -8.82 -27.69
C LEU A 6 -6.47 -8.06 -26.49
N VAL A 7 -6.86 -8.80 -25.45
CA VAL A 7 -7.36 -8.21 -24.21
C VAL A 7 -6.13 -7.84 -23.37
N ILE A 8 -5.85 -6.54 -23.27
CA ILE A 8 -4.77 -6.02 -22.44
C ILE A 8 -5.33 -5.83 -21.03
N THR A 9 -4.77 -6.55 -20.05
CA THR A 9 -5.04 -6.31 -18.63
C THR A 9 -3.95 -5.40 -18.05
N PRO A 10 -4.23 -4.13 -17.73
CA PRO A 10 -3.28 -3.25 -17.07
C PRO A 10 -2.92 -3.79 -15.68
N VAL A 11 -1.67 -3.59 -15.28
CA VAL A 11 -1.17 -3.99 -13.96
C VAL A 11 -0.86 -2.74 -13.15
N TYR A 12 -1.41 -2.63 -11.95
CA TYR A 12 -1.02 -1.61 -10.98
C TYR A 12 0.22 -2.09 -10.21
N PHE A 13 1.37 -1.49 -10.50
CA PHE A 13 2.70 -1.89 -10.01
C PHE A 13 3.54 -0.65 -9.71
N PRO A 14 4.41 -0.64 -8.67
CA PRO A 14 4.85 -1.74 -7.80
C PRO A 14 4.03 -1.93 -6.52
N PHE A 15 2.87 -1.29 -6.42
CA PHE A 15 2.03 -1.34 -5.23
C PHE A 15 1.25 -2.65 -5.11
N THR A 16 1.00 -3.02 -3.86
CA THR A 16 0.18 -4.18 -3.47
C THR A 16 -1.27 -3.78 -3.16
N TYR A 17 -1.51 -2.51 -2.84
CA TYR A 17 -2.83 -1.96 -2.54
C TYR A 17 -3.28 -0.97 -3.63
N ILE A 18 -4.53 -1.05 -4.07
CA ILE A 18 -5.17 -0.07 -4.95
C ILE A 18 -6.47 0.42 -4.28
N SER A 19 -6.68 1.74 -4.21
CA SER A 19 -7.84 2.28 -3.49
C SER A 19 -9.15 2.01 -4.24
N ASN A 20 -10.25 1.90 -3.48
CA ASN A 20 -11.61 1.81 -4.04
C ASN A 20 -11.95 2.99 -4.95
N ARG A 21 -11.39 4.17 -4.65
CA ARG A 21 -11.55 5.36 -5.49
C ARG A 21 -10.89 5.16 -6.84
N LEU A 22 -9.63 4.73 -6.87
CA LEU A 22 -8.92 4.53 -8.13
C LEU A 22 -9.54 3.40 -8.96
N LEU A 23 -10.01 2.31 -8.32
CA LEU A 23 -10.75 1.25 -9.01
C LEU A 23 -12.04 1.78 -9.67
N ARG A 24 -12.80 2.65 -8.99
CA ARG A 24 -13.97 3.32 -9.60
C ARG A 24 -13.60 4.19 -10.79
N GLU A 25 -12.47 4.89 -10.72
CA GLU A 25 -11.98 5.75 -11.80
C GLU A 25 -11.47 4.92 -13.00
N LEU A 26 -10.96 3.70 -12.78
CA LEU A 26 -10.48 2.81 -13.83
C LEU A 26 -11.58 1.97 -14.49
N ALA A 27 -12.68 1.70 -13.78
CA ALA A 27 -13.77 0.83 -14.25
C ALA A 27 -14.36 1.22 -15.62
N PRO A 28 -14.52 2.51 -16.00
CA PRO A 28 -15.00 2.88 -17.33
C PRO A 28 -13.99 2.61 -18.45
N CYS A 29 -12.69 2.54 -18.12
CA CYS A 29 -11.60 2.44 -19.09
C CYS A 29 -11.18 1.00 -19.37
N TRP A 30 -11.33 0.12 -18.38
CA TRP A 30 -10.80 -1.24 -18.42
C TRP A 30 -11.84 -2.25 -17.97
N LYS A 31 -11.89 -3.40 -18.66
CA LYS A 31 -12.74 -4.53 -18.26
C LYS A 31 -12.20 -5.24 -17.02
N GLU A 32 -10.88 -5.27 -16.89
CA GLU A 32 -10.15 -5.94 -15.81
C GLU A 32 -8.87 -5.14 -15.54
N VAL A 33 -8.44 -5.08 -14.27
CA VAL A 33 -7.19 -4.51 -13.80
C VAL A 33 -6.53 -5.54 -12.88
N ALA A 34 -5.21 -5.70 -12.98
CA ALA A 34 -4.47 -6.64 -12.15
C ALA A 34 -3.64 -5.93 -11.07
N VAL A 35 -3.56 -6.53 -9.89
CA VAL A 35 -2.66 -6.13 -8.80
C VAL A 35 -1.84 -7.34 -8.37
N TYR A 36 -0.55 -7.13 -8.15
CA TYR A 36 0.32 -8.17 -7.59
C TYR A 36 0.18 -8.25 -6.08
N GLN A 37 0.10 -9.48 -5.58
CA GLN A 37 -0.11 -9.80 -4.18
C GLN A 37 1.06 -10.67 -3.68
N PRO A 38 1.68 -10.36 -2.52
CA PRO A 38 2.89 -11.06 -2.08
C PRO A 38 2.62 -12.51 -1.63
N SER A 39 1.37 -12.81 -1.29
CA SER A 39 0.84 -14.15 -1.02
C SER A 39 -0.69 -14.10 -0.95
N GLU A 40 -1.32 -15.25 -0.68
CA GLU A 40 -2.78 -15.36 -0.53
C GLU A 40 -3.30 -14.91 0.85
N ILE A 41 -2.40 -14.58 1.78
CA ILE A 41 -2.79 -14.15 3.12
C ILE A 41 -2.94 -12.65 3.14
N MET A 42 -3.79 -12.13 4.03
CA MET A 42 -3.93 -10.69 4.26
C MET A 42 -4.32 -9.91 3.00
N ILE A 43 -5.07 -10.52 2.08
CA ILE A 43 -5.68 -9.79 0.95
C ILE A 43 -6.64 -8.74 1.56
N PRO A 44 -6.56 -7.46 1.15
CA PRO A 44 -7.45 -6.42 1.66
C PRO A 44 -8.91 -6.78 1.44
N SER A 45 -9.74 -6.72 2.48
CA SER A 45 -11.17 -7.04 2.39
C SER A 45 -11.91 -6.12 1.43
N SER A 46 -11.42 -4.89 1.24
CA SER A 46 -11.92 -3.92 0.27
C SER A 46 -11.82 -4.40 -1.18
N PHE A 47 -11.00 -5.41 -1.48
CA PHE A 47 -10.86 -5.96 -2.84
C PHE A 47 -12.00 -6.89 -3.24
N GLN A 48 -12.64 -7.56 -2.28
CA GLN A 48 -13.62 -8.63 -2.57
C GLN A 48 -14.74 -8.20 -3.53
N PRO A 49 -15.40 -7.03 -3.34
CA PRO A 49 -16.47 -6.60 -4.25
C PRO A 49 -15.98 -6.44 -5.69
N TRP A 50 -14.73 -6.02 -5.90
CA TRP A 50 -14.15 -5.80 -7.22
C TRP A 50 -13.70 -7.08 -7.89
N ILE A 51 -13.25 -8.05 -7.09
CA ILE A 51 -12.94 -9.41 -7.55
C ILE A 51 -14.23 -10.09 -8.02
N ASP A 52 -15.29 -10.01 -7.23
CA ASP A 52 -16.60 -10.62 -7.55
C ASP A 52 -17.23 -10.01 -8.81
N GLN A 53 -17.02 -8.71 -9.05
CA GLN A 53 -17.45 -8.02 -10.26
C GLN A 53 -16.56 -8.30 -11.48
N GLY A 54 -15.43 -8.99 -11.31
CA GLY A 54 -14.46 -9.29 -12.36
C GLY A 54 -13.59 -8.09 -12.79
N LEU A 55 -13.67 -6.95 -12.09
CA LEU A 55 -12.83 -5.79 -12.40
C LEU A 55 -11.41 -5.96 -11.86
N LEU A 56 -11.24 -6.60 -10.70
CA LEU A 56 -9.92 -6.75 -10.06
C LEU A 56 -9.45 -8.19 -10.10
N LYS A 57 -8.26 -8.40 -10.66
CA LYS A 57 -7.56 -9.69 -10.70
C LYS A 57 -6.32 -9.66 -9.83
N LEU A 58 -6.16 -10.65 -8.96
CA LEU A 58 -4.96 -10.81 -8.15
C LEU A 58 -3.95 -11.71 -8.86
N ARG A 59 -2.69 -11.27 -8.88
CA ARG A 59 -1.55 -12.07 -9.36
C ARG A 59 -0.63 -12.40 -8.19
N ILE A 60 -0.44 -13.68 -7.92
CA ILE A 60 0.32 -14.17 -6.75
C ILE A 60 1.43 -15.09 -7.26
N PRO A 61 2.67 -14.59 -7.45
CA PRO A 61 3.78 -15.37 -8.03
C PRO A 61 4.18 -16.61 -7.22
N LEU A 62 3.97 -16.58 -5.90
CA LEU A 62 4.41 -17.64 -4.97
C LEU A 62 3.23 -18.20 -4.18
N LYS A 63 2.22 -18.68 -4.91
CA LYS A 63 0.94 -19.16 -4.35
C LYS A 63 1.13 -20.28 -3.31
N ASP A 64 2.02 -21.23 -3.59
CA ASP A 64 2.22 -22.44 -2.78
C ASP A 64 3.50 -22.41 -1.90
N ALA A 65 3.91 -21.22 -1.43
CA ALA A 65 5.11 -21.11 -0.63
C ALA A 65 4.95 -21.75 0.78
N ALA A 66 5.87 -22.64 1.15
CA ALA A 66 5.81 -23.47 2.36
C ALA A 66 5.89 -22.68 3.69
N ASP A 67 6.35 -21.44 3.66
CA ASP A 67 6.57 -20.54 4.81
C ASP A 67 5.35 -19.65 5.12
N THR A 68 4.20 -19.88 4.48
CA THR A 68 3.01 -19.01 4.60
C THR A 68 2.48 -18.87 6.03
N GLU A 69 2.52 -19.93 6.86
CA GLU A 69 2.09 -19.82 8.27
C GLU A 69 3.05 -18.97 9.10
N LYS A 70 4.36 -19.14 8.87
CA LYS A 70 5.39 -18.32 9.51
C LYS A 70 5.21 -16.85 9.13
N LEU A 71 4.94 -16.57 7.86
CA LEU A 71 4.68 -15.22 7.37
C LEU A 71 3.45 -14.60 8.06
N ARG A 72 2.37 -15.38 8.20
CA ARG A 72 1.16 -14.95 8.91
C ARG A 72 1.43 -14.64 10.38
N HIS A 73 2.24 -15.46 11.05
CA HIS A 73 2.62 -15.24 12.45
C HIS A 73 3.41 -13.94 12.62
N GLU A 74 4.47 -13.73 11.84
CA GLU A 74 5.31 -12.53 11.93
C GLU A 74 4.53 -11.24 11.61
N LEU A 75 3.60 -11.28 10.63
CA LEU A 75 2.74 -10.14 10.31
C LEU A 75 1.85 -9.74 11.48
N ARG A 76 1.24 -10.71 12.18
CA ARG A 76 0.44 -10.42 13.38
C ARG A 76 1.30 -9.82 14.49
N SER A 77 2.51 -10.33 14.68
CA SER A 77 3.45 -9.78 15.65
C SER A 77 3.83 -8.33 15.33
N CYS A 78 4.11 -8.01 14.05
CA CYS A 78 4.32 -6.63 13.60
C CYS A 78 3.12 -5.72 13.88
N GLN A 79 1.91 -6.19 13.54
CA GLN A 79 0.67 -5.42 13.72
C GLN A 79 0.38 -5.14 15.20
N ALA A 80 0.45 -6.18 16.04
CA ALA A 80 0.24 -6.05 17.49
C ALA A 80 1.22 -5.07 18.13
N TRP A 81 2.49 -5.11 17.70
CA TRP A 81 3.49 -4.14 18.15
C TRP A 81 3.14 -2.72 17.71
N GLY A 82 2.73 -2.53 16.44
CA GLY A 82 2.30 -1.23 15.93
C GLY A 82 1.11 -0.67 16.72
N GLU A 83 0.13 -1.49 17.06
CA GLU A 83 -1.03 -1.09 17.86
C GLU A 83 -0.63 -0.66 19.29
N MET A 84 0.29 -1.38 19.93
CA MET A 84 0.78 -1.05 21.27
C MET A 84 1.55 0.26 21.35
N HIS A 85 2.15 0.72 20.24
CA HIS A 85 3.06 1.87 20.21
C HIS A 85 2.55 3.08 19.42
N GLY A 86 1.24 3.12 19.10
CA GLY A 86 0.62 4.31 18.49
C GLY A 86 0.60 4.33 16.96
N GLY A 87 0.67 3.16 16.34
CA GLY A 87 0.58 2.95 14.89
C GLY A 87 1.92 2.61 14.23
N ILE A 88 1.84 2.14 12.99
CA ILE A 88 3.00 2.00 12.12
C ILE A 88 3.32 3.39 11.58
N ASP A 89 4.11 4.15 12.33
CA ASP A 89 4.57 5.47 11.90
C ASP A 89 5.42 5.34 10.62
N VAL A 90 5.44 6.37 9.79
CA VAL A 90 6.48 6.56 8.77
C VAL A 90 7.86 6.49 9.43
N GLU A 91 7.97 6.89 10.70
CA GLU A 91 9.13 6.62 11.53
C GLU A 91 9.37 5.14 11.82
N TYR A 92 8.36 4.26 11.97
CA TYR A 92 8.55 2.81 12.08
C TYR A 92 9.05 2.19 10.77
N LEU A 93 8.58 2.66 9.61
CA LEU A 93 9.08 2.17 8.32
C LEU A 93 10.44 2.77 7.95
N LYS A 94 10.73 4.03 8.33
CA LYS A 94 12.08 4.62 8.28
C LYS A 94 13.02 3.94 9.28
N ALA A 95 12.53 3.65 10.48
CA ALA A 95 13.15 2.83 11.49
C ALA A 95 12.93 1.34 11.23
N ALA A 96 12.46 0.92 10.06
CA ALA A 96 12.74 -0.41 9.54
C ALA A 96 14.13 -0.42 8.87
N GLY A 97 14.77 0.76 8.75
CA GLY A 97 16.21 1.01 8.84
C GLY A 97 16.74 1.08 10.29
N MET A 98 16.16 0.28 11.19
CA MET A 98 16.08 0.43 12.66
C MET A 98 17.18 1.13 13.47
N ALA A 99 16.74 2.20 14.15
CA ALA A 99 17.34 2.76 15.35
C ALA A 99 16.24 2.91 16.45
N SER A 100 15.83 1.80 17.06
CA SER A 100 15.18 1.83 18.37
C SER A 100 15.74 0.68 19.23
N PRO A 101 16.15 0.93 20.48
CA PRO A 101 16.81 -0.06 21.33
C PRO A 101 15.85 -1.14 21.90
N TYR A 102 14.56 -1.14 21.56
CA TYR A 102 13.56 -2.06 22.12
C TYR A 102 13.15 -3.22 21.20
N VAL A 103 13.77 -3.36 20.02
CA VAL A 103 13.51 -4.46 19.06
C VAL A 103 14.22 -5.77 19.45
N ASN A 104 14.36 -6.03 20.75
CA ASN A 104 15.09 -7.20 21.25
C ASN A 104 14.18 -8.43 21.41
N GLU A 105 12.87 -8.27 21.31
CA GLU A 105 11.89 -9.37 21.44
C GLU A 105 11.32 -9.85 20.09
N MET A 106 11.49 -9.07 19.02
CA MET A 106 11.26 -9.55 17.66
C MET A 106 12.51 -10.28 17.18
N HIS A 107 12.39 -11.47 16.57
CA HIS A 107 13.56 -12.24 16.10
C HIS A 107 14.54 -11.33 15.34
N SER A 108 15.67 -11.00 15.97
CA SER A 108 16.64 -9.99 15.54
C SER A 108 17.14 -10.20 14.10
N GLY A 109 17.03 -11.42 13.57
CA GLY A 109 17.31 -11.74 12.16
C GLY A 109 16.36 -11.07 11.16
N VAL A 110 15.04 -11.07 11.39
CA VAL A 110 14.03 -10.56 10.44
C VAL A 110 14.19 -9.06 10.21
N VAL A 111 14.40 -8.35 11.31
CA VAL A 111 14.71 -6.94 11.40
C VAL A 111 15.98 -6.58 10.63
N THR A 112 17.04 -7.37 10.83
CA THR A 112 18.34 -7.17 10.18
C THR A 112 18.27 -7.49 8.69
N ASP A 113 17.45 -8.47 8.30
CA ASP A 113 17.25 -8.83 6.91
C ASP A 113 16.39 -7.80 6.18
N ILE A 114 15.34 -7.22 6.80
CA ILE A 114 14.60 -6.06 6.27
C ILE A 114 15.53 -4.85 6.07
N LYS A 115 16.45 -4.59 7.01
CA LYS A 115 17.49 -3.54 6.86
C LYS A 115 18.39 -3.74 5.64
N LYS A 116 18.72 -5.00 5.27
CA LYS A 116 19.51 -5.29 4.06
C LYS A 116 18.79 -4.91 2.77
N TYR A 117 17.45 -4.87 2.76
CA TYR A 117 16.68 -4.35 1.62
C TYR A 117 16.74 -2.82 1.51
N ALA A 118 16.81 -2.14 2.65
CA ALA A 118 16.99 -0.70 2.74
C ALA A 118 18.44 -0.26 2.43
N GLY A 119 19.45 -1.12 2.69
CA GLY A 119 20.86 -0.81 2.53
C GLY A 119 21.66 -1.86 1.75
N ALA A 120 22.13 -1.47 0.57
CA ALA A 120 23.19 -2.05 -0.26
C ALA A 120 23.10 -3.55 -0.66
N TYR A 121 23.10 -3.75 -1.97
CA TYR A 121 23.16 -5.03 -2.69
C TYR A 121 24.35 -5.90 -2.23
N ARG A 122 24.08 -7.09 -1.71
CA ARG A 122 25.02 -8.22 -1.74
C ARG A 122 24.31 -9.44 -2.30
N SER A 123 24.86 -10.01 -3.37
CA SER A 123 24.35 -11.22 -4.01
C SER A 123 24.24 -12.36 -2.99
N PRO A 124 23.06 -12.98 -2.84
CA PRO A 124 22.87 -14.03 -1.84
C PRO A 124 23.42 -15.38 -2.28
N SER A 125 23.98 -16.13 -1.32
CA SER A 125 24.19 -17.57 -1.43
C SER A 125 22.85 -18.33 -1.34
N GLY A 126 22.84 -19.65 -1.56
CA GLY A 126 21.60 -20.46 -1.66
C GLY A 126 20.66 -20.39 -0.45
N GLU A 127 21.19 -20.35 0.78
CA GLU A 127 20.39 -20.18 2.01
C GLU A 127 19.94 -18.72 2.24
N ASP A 128 20.74 -17.75 1.77
CA ASP A 128 20.37 -16.34 1.84
C ASP A 128 19.19 -16.03 0.89
N ALA A 129 19.03 -16.78 -0.20
CA ALA A 129 17.96 -16.58 -1.16
C ALA A 129 16.56 -16.85 -0.58
N GLU A 130 16.38 -17.90 0.25
CA GLU A 130 15.08 -18.20 0.88
C GLU A 130 14.73 -17.21 1.98
N LYS A 131 15.71 -16.86 2.82
CA LYS A 131 15.55 -15.77 3.81
C LYS A 131 15.19 -14.47 3.11
N ASN A 132 15.78 -14.24 1.94
CA ASN A 132 15.50 -13.05 1.16
C ASN A 132 14.07 -12.99 0.60
N LEU A 133 13.54 -14.12 0.13
CA LEU A 133 12.14 -14.21 -0.32
C LEU A 133 11.16 -13.94 0.82
N PHE A 134 11.42 -14.52 1.99
CA PHE A 134 10.59 -14.30 3.19
C PHE A 134 10.56 -12.82 3.56
N SER A 135 11.73 -12.18 3.68
CA SER A 135 11.84 -10.76 4.02
C SER A 135 11.20 -9.85 2.97
N ALA A 136 11.35 -10.16 1.68
CA ALA A 136 10.71 -9.41 0.61
C ALA A 136 9.18 -9.48 0.69
N ARG A 137 8.61 -10.67 0.93
CA ARG A 137 7.16 -10.86 1.12
C ARG A 137 6.65 -10.14 2.36
N LEU A 138 7.37 -10.25 3.47
CA LEU A 138 7.04 -9.57 4.72
C LEU A 138 7.02 -8.04 4.52
N PHE A 139 8.05 -7.49 3.89
CA PHE A 139 8.12 -6.06 3.57
C PHE A 139 6.93 -5.61 2.71
N LEU A 140 6.60 -6.34 1.64
CA LEU A 140 5.50 -5.98 0.74
C LEU A 140 4.13 -6.00 1.44
N HIS A 141 3.94 -6.90 2.40
CA HIS A 141 2.73 -6.94 3.24
C HIS A 141 2.67 -5.74 4.20
N LEU A 142 3.78 -5.37 4.84
CA LEU A 142 3.83 -4.16 5.68
C LEU A 142 3.57 -2.90 4.86
N ALA A 143 4.10 -2.84 3.64
CA ALA A 143 3.86 -1.74 2.73
C ALA A 143 2.39 -1.69 2.27
N GLN A 144 1.74 -2.84 2.07
CA GLN A 144 0.31 -2.92 1.80
C GLN A 144 -0.54 -2.37 2.95
N ASP A 145 -0.25 -2.79 4.18
CA ASP A 145 -0.95 -2.35 5.38
C ASP A 145 -0.83 -0.83 5.58
N TYR A 146 0.36 -0.28 5.32
CA TYR A 146 0.60 1.16 5.31
C TYR A 146 -0.24 1.88 4.24
N ASP A 147 -0.24 1.39 3.00
CA ASP A 147 -0.99 1.99 1.90
C ASP A 147 -2.50 1.99 2.20
N GLN A 148 -3.02 0.89 2.75
CA GLN A 148 -4.42 0.77 3.15
C GLN A 148 -4.76 1.77 4.25
N LYS A 149 -4.00 1.81 5.35
CA LYS A 149 -4.21 2.76 6.45
C LYS A 149 -4.09 4.21 6.01
N SER A 150 -3.15 4.51 5.10
CA SER A 150 -3.00 5.84 4.51
C SER A 150 -4.24 6.24 3.70
N ASP A 151 -4.80 5.32 2.92
CA ASP A 151 -6.03 5.56 2.14
C ASP A 151 -7.24 5.76 3.05
N GLU A 152 -7.39 4.93 4.09
CA GLU A 152 -8.44 5.06 5.12
C GLU A 152 -8.36 6.43 5.81
N MET A 153 -7.17 6.83 6.29
CA MET A 153 -6.96 8.15 6.90
C MET A 153 -7.28 9.30 5.95
N LYS A 154 -6.87 9.20 4.68
CA LYS A 154 -7.21 10.20 3.65
C LYS A 154 -8.73 10.25 3.39
N MET A 155 -9.44 9.12 3.48
CA MET A 155 -10.90 9.09 3.36
C MET A 155 -11.57 9.80 4.53
N ASP A 156 -11.11 9.56 5.76
CA ASP A 156 -11.67 10.17 6.97
C ASP A 156 -11.48 11.69 6.97
N ILE A 157 -10.29 12.17 6.59
CA ILE A 157 -10.02 13.60 6.44
C ILE A 157 -10.97 14.24 5.42
N ARG A 158 -11.12 13.64 4.24
CA ARG A 158 -12.08 14.15 3.21
C ARG A 158 -13.52 14.14 3.69
N GLN A 159 -13.90 13.16 4.52
CA GLN A 159 -15.24 13.11 5.11
C GLN A 159 -15.43 14.24 6.13
N PHE A 160 -14.43 14.47 6.98
CA PHE A 160 -14.45 15.57 7.95
C PHE A 160 -14.56 16.93 7.25
N GLU A 161 -13.74 17.19 6.23
CA GLU A 161 -13.78 18.43 5.43
C GLU A 161 -15.15 18.66 4.81
N ARG A 162 -15.76 17.61 4.24
CA ARG A 162 -17.12 17.71 3.67
C ARG A 162 -18.17 18.04 4.72
N ASN A 163 -18.08 17.41 5.89
CA ASN A 163 -19.01 17.67 6.99
C ASN A 163 -18.85 19.09 7.54
N GLN A 164 -17.61 19.58 7.61
CA GLN A 164 -17.33 20.97 8.00
C GLN A 164 -17.98 21.95 7.02
N HIS A 165 -17.81 21.74 5.71
CA HIS A 165 -18.43 22.60 4.69
C HIS A 165 -19.96 22.63 4.81
N LEU A 166 -20.60 21.46 4.96
CA LEU A 166 -22.05 21.37 5.15
C LEU A 166 -22.53 22.08 6.42
N LEU A 167 -21.73 22.05 7.49
CA LEU A 167 -22.04 22.77 8.72
C LEU A 167 -21.92 24.29 8.52
N GLU A 168 -20.87 24.75 7.84
CA GLU A 168 -20.68 26.17 7.50
C GLU A 168 -21.85 26.69 6.65
N GLU A 169 -22.26 25.95 5.62
CA GLU A 169 -23.44 26.27 4.80
C GLU A 169 -24.75 26.30 5.61
N ALA A 170 -24.90 25.40 6.58
CA ALA A 170 -26.10 25.35 7.42
C ALA A 170 -26.16 26.48 8.46
N LEU A 171 -25.01 26.94 8.97
CA LEU A 171 -24.90 28.02 9.94
C LEU A 171 -24.90 29.41 9.30
N HIS A 172 -24.38 29.50 8.07
CA HIS A 172 -24.41 30.69 7.23
C HIS A 172 -25.17 30.39 5.93
N PRO A 173 -26.49 30.11 6.00
CA PRO A 173 -27.29 29.97 4.80
C PRO A 173 -27.22 31.34 4.11
N SER A 174 -26.58 31.39 2.95
CA SER A 174 -26.29 32.62 2.22
C SER A 174 -27.53 33.51 2.14
N SER A 175 -27.61 34.48 3.04
CA SER A 175 -28.56 35.58 2.95
C SER A 175 -28.09 36.44 1.79
N ASP A 176 -29.02 36.62 0.85
CA ASP A 176 -28.98 37.34 -0.41
C ASP A 176 -27.77 38.24 -0.71
N GLN A 177 -27.34 38.16 -1.97
CA GLN A 177 -26.58 39.15 -2.73
C GLN A 177 -26.41 40.50 -2.02
N ASP A 178 -25.23 40.74 -1.45
CA ASP A 178 -24.68 42.08 -1.35
C ASP A 178 -23.15 41.98 -1.37
N THR A 179 -22.59 42.48 -2.47
CA THR A 179 -21.19 42.93 -2.67
C THR A 179 -20.17 42.46 -1.65
N LEU A 180 -19.36 41.46 -2.00
CA LEU A 180 -18.08 41.23 -1.31
C LEU A 180 -17.05 42.25 -1.81
N PRO A 181 -16.48 43.11 -0.94
CA PRO A 181 -15.25 43.82 -1.23
C PRO A 181 -14.10 42.81 -1.22
N ASP A 182 -13.18 43.05 -2.14
CA ASP A 182 -11.84 42.49 -2.26
C ASP A 182 -11.20 42.16 -0.90
N GLY A 183 -10.96 40.87 -0.61
CA GLY A 183 -10.21 40.45 0.59
C GLY A 183 -10.90 39.45 1.52
N LEU A 184 -11.27 38.27 1.01
CA LEU A 184 -11.32 37.06 1.83
C LEU A 184 -10.49 35.97 1.15
N THR A 185 -9.17 36.05 1.38
CA THR A 185 -8.25 34.91 1.22
C THR A 185 -8.61 33.86 2.27
N GLY A 186 -9.72 33.15 2.04
CA GLY A 186 -10.15 32.00 2.82
C GLY A 186 -9.36 30.77 2.42
N VAL A 187 -8.16 30.67 3.00
CA VAL A 187 -7.41 29.44 3.26
C VAL A 187 -7.27 28.49 2.06
N ASP A 188 -6.27 28.79 1.21
CA ASP A 188 -5.61 27.78 0.39
C ASP A 188 -4.76 26.86 1.29
N LEU A 189 -5.39 25.88 1.91
CA LEU A 189 -4.70 24.72 2.47
C LEU A 189 -4.58 23.66 1.37
N SER A 190 -3.87 23.95 0.29
CA SER A 190 -2.66 23.26 -0.19
C SER A 190 -2.39 21.79 0.20
N VAL A 191 -3.42 20.98 0.45
CA VAL A 191 -3.38 19.51 0.47
C VAL A 191 -3.47 18.97 -0.96
N MET A 192 -3.96 19.79 -1.90
CA MET A 192 -4.06 19.45 -3.32
C MET A 192 -2.82 19.82 -4.16
N GLN A 193 -1.75 20.35 -3.55
CA GLN A 193 -0.55 20.81 -4.29
C GLN A 193 0.80 20.40 -3.66
N GLN A 194 0.86 19.38 -2.80
CA GLN A 194 2.11 18.63 -2.72
C GLN A 194 2.12 17.70 -3.92
N GLY A 195 2.74 18.13 -5.03
CA GLY A 195 3.09 17.23 -6.13
C GLY A 195 3.60 15.94 -5.49
N GLU A 196 2.91 14.83 -5.73
CA GLU A 196 3.11 13.59 -4.99
C GLU A 196 4.61 13.32 -4.91
N LYS A 197 5.17 13.51 -3.72
CA LYS A 197 6.56 13.11 -3.49
C LYS A 197 6.61 11.64 -3.87
N PRO A 198 7.59 11.22 -4.69
CA PRO A 198 7.67 9.82 -5.08
C PRO A 198 7.62 8.96 -3.81
N ASP A 199 6.79 7.91 -3.84
CA ASP A 199 6.59 7.01 -2.70
C ASP A 199 7.94 6.67 -2.06
N VAL A 200 8.06 6.89 -0.76
CA VAL A 200 9.33 6.76 -0.02
C VAL A 200 9.89 5.34 -0.12
N PHE A 201 9.03 4.37 -0.47
CA PHE A 201 9.35 2.96 -0.57
C PHE A 201 9.39 2.42 -2.01
N MET A 202 9.27 3.27 -3.03
CA MET A 202 9.12 2.84 -4.43
C MET A 202 10.26 1.90 -4.87
N MET A 203 11.51 2.26 -4.58
CA MET A 203 12.67 1.44 -4.95
C MET A 203 12.77 0.15 -4.14
N GLN A 204 12.35 0.17 -2.88
CA GLN A 204 12.32 -0.98 -1.99
C GLN A 204 11.25 -1.98 -2.45
N ARG A 205 10.08 -1.50 -2.88
CA ARG A 205 9.03 -2.33 -3.49
C ARG A 205 9.52 -2.99 -4.76
N ILE A 206 10.14 -2.23 -5.68
CA ILE A 206 10.70 -2.79 -6.93
C ILE A 206 11.74 -3.87 -6.62
N ARG A 207 12.64 -3.63 -5.67
CA ARG A 207 13.64 -4.63 -5.24
C ARG A 207 12.98 -5.87 -4.65
N ALA A 208 12.02 -5.71 -3.75
CA ALA A 208 11.30 -6.82 -3.15
C ALA A 208 10.62 -7.67 -4.23
N TRP A 209 9.90 -7.04 -5.17
CA TRP A 209 9.30 -7.73 -6.30
C TRP A 209 10.32 -8.46 -7.17
N ASN A 210 11.47 -7.87 -7.46
CA ASN A 210 12.53 -8.55 -8.23
C ASN A 210 12.99 -9.86 -7.57
N HIS A 211 13.02 -9.92 -6.23
CA HIS A 211 13.32 -11.17 -5.53
C HIS A 211 12.23 -12.22 -5.71
N LEU A 212 10.96 -11.82 -5.71
CA LEU A 212 9.83 -12.73 -5.93
C LEU A 212 9.84 -13.27 -7.38
N TYR A 213 10.09 -12.40 -8.37
CA TYR A 213 10.10 -12.78 -9.79
C TYR A 213 11.30 -13.62 -10.21
N ALA A 214 12.45 -13.49 -9.56
CA ALA A 214 13.61 -14.35 -9.87
C ALA A 214 13.33 -15.86 -9.65
N ARG A 215 12.21 -16.20 -9.00
CA ARG A 215 11.72 -17.58 -8.82
C ARG A 215 10.32 -17.83 -9.39
N ASP A 216 9.69 -16.83 -10.01
CA ASP A 216 8.47 -17.01 -10.79
C ASP A 216 8.91 -17.67 -12.11
N GLY A 217 8.82 -19.00 -12.16
CA GLY A 217 9.12 -19.75 -13.38
C GLY A 217 8.29 -19.17 -14.51
N SER A 218 8.94 -18.83 -15.62
CA SER A 218 8.28 -18.31 -16.81
C SER A 218 7.19 -19.28 -17.26
N ASP A 219 5.93 -18.86 -17.12
CA ASP A 219 4.78 -19.39 -17.86
C ASP A 219 4.30 -18.33 -18.88
#